data_AF-A0A023ET25-F1
#
_entry.id   AF-A0A023ET25-F1
#
_cell.length_a   1.000
_cell.length_b   1.000
_cell.length_c   1.000
_cell.angle_alpha   90.00
_cell.angle_beta   90.00
_cell.angle_gamma   90.00
#
_symmetry.space_group_name_H-M   'P 1'
#
loop_
_entity.id
_entity.type
_entity.pdbx_description
1 polymer ?
#
loop_
_entity_poly.entity_id
_entity_poly.type
_entity_poly.pdbx_seq_one_letter_code
_entity_poly.pdbx_strand_id
1 'polypeptide(L)'
;MAPNCVIEFDDNPQGIYHAGQTLSGKVELRLDKPEPVNGFNLIVSGYAEVDWSERDDEKSESFSGVEKLLRKHTTLIAPRKEGAIEIPAGIHRYKFSCALPSDLPTSFEGKYGKIRYTVCATLDRPWKFNQTCKVAFTVLKPLDLNRDPVLGQPKRLEVVERFCCWPCRSRPLQITVEIPASGYVPGQKIPVTVTLNNASSVTLRGVKCSLDRTEYYISETPYQKCNTVSRTLAHASTTVTNDVYWRTVLQLDIPSVAPTGECSILNMNYELNIIINVESCRIDPKLQIPITIGTVPLATTTSSSSPSANYGSFDDCQPPTAPLLESTDWFADPPSYHEAVHGVPVNVNEDPHAIGSQTYVPRYPVYFKSK
;
A
#
# COMPACT_ATOMS: atom_id res chain seq x y z
N MET A 1 29.29 11.85 -27.68
CA MET A 1 28.77 10.95 -26.64
C MET A 1 27.34 10.58 -27.01
N ALA A 2 26.69 9.63 -26.33
CA ALA A 2 25.25 9.44 -26.52
C ALA A 2 24.48 10.63 -25.91
N PRO A 3 23.36 11.07 -26.50
CA PRO A 3 22.45 12.05 -25.89
C PRO A 3 22.17 11.73 -24.43
N ASN A 4 22.14 12.75 -23.58
CA ASN A 4 21.69 12.63 -22.20
C ASN A 4 20.25 13.15 -22.11
N CYS A 5 19.35 12.40 -21.47
CA CYS A 5 17.96 12.76 -21.32
C CYS A 5 17.54 12.51 -19.86
N VAL A 6 16.93 13.51 -19.24
CA VAL A 6 16.47 13.47 -17.84
C VAL A 6 15.02 13.93 -17.79
N ILE A 7 14.20 13.24 -17.01
CA ILE A 7 12.81 13.64 -16.72
C ILE A 7 12.76 14.13 -15.27
N GLU A 8 12.26 15.34 -15.08
CA GLU A 8 12.09 15.97 -13.75
C GLU A 8 10.63 16.34 -13.54
N PHE A 9 10.13 16.07 -12.33
CA PHE A 9 8.79 16.43 -11.90
C PHE A 9 8.77 17.80 -11.21
N ASP A 10 7.75 18.61 -11.47
CA ASP A 10 7.63 19.94 -10.87
C ASP A 10 7.25 19.82 -9.38
N ASP A 11 8.00 20.51 -8.50
CA ASP A 11 7.80 20.61 -7.05
C ASP A 11 7.56 19.27 -6.31
N ASN A 12 7.97 18.16 -6.92
CA ASN A 12 7.72 16.81 -6.41
C ASN A 12 8.91 15.87 -6.70
N PRO A 13 10.07 16.10 -6.04
CA PRO A 13 11.28 15.33 -6.30
C PRO A 13 11.15 13.86 -5.92
N GLN A 14 10.16 13.49 -5.08
CA GLN A 14 9.89 12.11 -4.70
C GLN A 14 8.98 11.39 -5.70
N GLY A 15 8.33 12.12 -6.62
CA GLY A 15 7.45 11.55 -7.65
C GLY A 15 6.22 10.86 -7.06
N ILE A 16 5.56 11.48 -6.08
CA ILE A 16 4.39 10.90 -5.39
C ILE A 16 3.14 11.70 -5.73
N TYR A 17 2.17 11.07 -6.38
CA TYR A 17 0.96 11.71 -6.86
C TYR A 17 -0.29 10.99 -6.35
N HIS A 18 -1.36 11.72 -6.11
CA HIS A 18 -2.66 11.11 -5.85
C HIS A 18 -3.40 10.82 -7.15
N ALA A 19 -4.20 9.75 -7.17
CA ALA A 19 -5.14 9.54 -8.27
C ALA A 19 -6.05 10.77 -8.43
N GLY A 20 -6.27 11.23 -9.67
CA GLY A 20 -7.01 12.46 -9.95
C GLY A 20 -6.15 13.74 -9.99
N GLN A 21 -4.90 13.70 -9.50
CA GLN A 21 -3.98 14.83 -9.56
C GLN A 21 -3.43 15.05 -10.97
N THR A 22 -2.95 16.26 -11.25
CA THR A 22 -2.17 16.53 -12.47
C THR A 22 -0.69 16.30 -12.21
N LEU A 23 -0.10 15.40 -13.00
CA LEU A 23 1.34 15.19 -13.10
C LEU A 23 1.91 16.23 -14.07
N SER A 24 2.87 17.04 -13.63
CA SER A 24 3.61 17.97 -14.49
C SER A 24 5.11 17.89 -14.28
N GLY A 25 5.85 18.29 -15.30
CA GLY A 25 7.30 18.26 -15.27
C GLY A 25 7.92 18.73 -16.57
N LYS A 26 9.20 18.41 -16.73
CA LYS A 26 9.97 18.69 -17.94
C LYS A 26 10.89 17.54 -18.31
N VAL A 27 11.15 17.43 -19.60
CA VAL A 27 12.19 16.58 -20.17
C VAL A 27 13.35 17.49 -20.58
N GLU A 28 14.53 17.23 -20.04
CA GLU A 28 15.76 17.92 -20.42
C GLU A 28 16.60 16.99 -21.31
N LEU A 29 16.76 17.37 -22.58
CA LEU A 29 17.57 16.68 -23.58
C LEU A 29 18.86 17.46 -23.82
N ARG A 30 20.01 16.81 -23.60
CA ARG A 30 21.35 17.39 -23.84
C ARG A 30 22.02 16.68 -25.01
N LEU A 31 22.43 17.47 -26.00
CA LEU A 31 23.06 17.01 -27.23
C LEU A 31 24.44 17.66 -27.39
N ASP A 32 25.50 16.87 -27.53
CA ASP A 32 26.87 17.39 -27.76
C ASP A 32 27.04 17.96 -29.18
N LYS A 33 26.24 17.46 -30.12
CA LYS A 33 26.27 17.80 -31.54
C LYS A 33 24.83 17.83 -32.07
N PRO A 34 24.57 18.50 -33.21
CA PRO A 34 23.27 18.42 -33.85
C PRO A 34 22.90 16.96 -34.13
N GLU A 35 21.66 16.58 -33.80
CA GLU A 35 21.17 15.21 -33.97
C GLU A 35 19.88 15.23 -34.82
N PRO A 36 19.85 14.50 -35.96
CA PRO A 36 18.64 14.34 -36.74
C PRO A 36 17.68 13.39 -36.03
N VAL A 37 16.39 13.72 -36.00
CA VAL A 37 15.33 12.94 -35.36
C VAL A 37 14.10 12.89 -36.26
N ASN A 38 13.38 11.76 -36.23
CA ASN A 38 12.08 11.67 -36.86
C ASN A 38 10.99 12.30 -35.98
N GLY A 39 11.19 12.30 -34.66
CA GLY A 39 10.28 12.92 -33.69
C GLY A 39 10.76 12.71 -32.26
N PHE A 40 10.10 13.40 -31.33
CA PHE A 40 10.34 13.24 -29.91
C PHE A 40 9.00 13.15 -29.18
N ASN A 41 8.75 12.04 -28.50
CA ASN A 41 7.45 11.75 -27.89
C ASN A 41 7.61 11.41 -26.41
N LEU A 42 6.59 11.72 -25.63
CA LEU A 42 6.48 11.39 -24.22
C LEU A 42 5.20 10.59 -23.98
N ILE A 43 5.33 9.49 -23.25
CA ILE A 43 4.24 8.62 -22.87
C ILE A 43 4.18 8.53 -21.35
N VAL A 44 3.07 8.97 -20.76
CA VAL A 44 2.73 8.66 -19.38
C VAL A 44 1.89 7.38 -19.41
N SER A 45 2.30 6.35 -18.69
CA SER A 45 1.60 5.07 -18.69
C SER A 45 1.53 4.45 -17.30
N GLY A 46 0.49 3.64 -17.09
CA GLY A 46 0.27 2.85 -15.89
C GLY A 46 -0.25 1.48 -16.27
N TYR A 47 0.35 0.44 -15.70
CA TYR A 47 -0.04 -0.94 -15.93
C TYR A 47 -0.07 -1.69 -14.60
N ALA A 48 -1.11 -2.51 -14.40
CA ALA A 48 -1.00 -3.65 -13.51
C ALA A 48 -0.55 -4.84 -14.34
N GLU A 49 0.42 -5.59 -13.85
CA GLU A 49 0.97 -6.76 -14.53
C GLU A 49 1.13 -7.86 -13.49
N VAL A 50 0.68 -9.07 -13.82
CA VAL A 50 0.96 -10.28 -13.04
C VAL A 50 1.65 -11.31 -13.91
N ASP A 51 2.62 -12.02 -13.36
CA ASP A 51 3.37 -13.08 -14.03
C ASP A 51 3.93 -14.06 -12.99
N TRP A 52 3.69 -15.35 -13.20
CA TRP A 52 4.34 -16.42 -12.44
C TRP A 52 4.43 -17.71 -13.26
N SER A 53 5.37 -18.58 -12.91
CA SER A 53 5.47 -19.92 -13.49
C SER A 53 5.33 -20.99 -12.42
N GLU A 54 4.64 -22.06 -12.77
CA GLU A 54 4.55 -23.28 -11.98
C GLU A 54 5.25 -24.40 -12.72
N ARG A 55 6.04 -25.19 -11.99
CA ARG A 55 6.77 -26.33 -12.53
C ARG A 55 6.27 -27.60 -11.85
N ASP A 56 5.84 -28.55 -12.67
CA ASP A 56 5.62 -29.94 -12.32
C ASP A 56 6.74 -30.79 -12.95
N ASP A 57 6.89 -32.06 -12.53
CA ASP A 57 8.02 -32.94 -12.89
C ASP A 57 8.28 -33.06 -14.40
N GLU A 58 7.25 -32.85 -15.24
CA GLU A 58 7.34 -32.93 -16.70
C GLU A 58 7.00 -31.62 -17.45
N LYS A 59 6.42 -30.61 -16.80
CA LYS A 59 5.90 -29.40 -17.48
C LYS A 59 6.08 -28.13 -16.67
N SER A 60 6.44 -27.05 -17.36
CA SER A 60 6.39 -25.69 -16.81
C SER A 60 5.26 -24.92 -17.50
N GLU A 61 4.32 -24.39 -16.72
CA GLU A 61 3.24 -23.54 -17.22
C GLU A 61 3.43 -22.12 -16.67
N SER A 62 3.37 -21.12 -17.55
CA SER A 62 3.49 -19.71 -17.18
C SER A 62 2.13 -19.04 -17.26
N PHE A 63 1.81 -18.27 -16.24
CA PHE A 63 0.57 -17.54 -16.07
C PHE A 63 0.84 -16.05 -16.07
N SER A 64 0.06 -15.28 -16.83
CA SER A 64 0.22 -13.84 -16.90
C SER A 64 -1.11 -13.12 -17.10
N GLY A 65 -1.15 -11.83 -16.74
CA GLY A 65 -2.30 -10.95 -16.92
C GLY A 65 -1.84 -9.50 -16.93
N VAL A 66 -2.50 -8.65 -17.73
CA VAL A 66 -2.10 -7.24 -17.88
C VAL A 66 -3.33 -6.34 -17.94
N GLU A 67 -3.42 -5.42 -17.00
CA GLU A 67 -4.42 -4.37 -16.99
C GLU A 67 -3.79 -3.04 -17.37
N LYS A 68 -4.27 -2.42 -18.44
CA LYS A 68 -3.84 -1.08 -18.86
C LYS A 68 -4.66 -0.03 -18.10
N LEU A 69 -4.03 0.62 -17.13
CA LEU A 69 -4.65 1.62 -16.25
C LEU A 69 -4.60 3.03 -16.85
N LEU A 70 -3.48 3.38 -17.49
CA LEU A 70 -3.25 4.70 -18.07
C LEU A 70 -2.34 4.59 -19.29
N ARG A 71 -2.65 5.35 -20.34
CA ARG A 71 -1.69 5.67 -21.40
C ARG A 71 -2.04 6.99 -22.06
N LYS A 72 -1.19 7.99 -21.89
CA LYS A 72 -1.32 9.32 -22.49
C LYS A 72 -0.08 9.64 -23.30
N HIS A 73 -0.28 10.09 -24.52
CA HIS A 73 0.77 10.42 -25.46
C HIS A 73 0.87 11.93 -25.63
N THR A 74 2.09 12.47 -25.57
CA THR A 74 2.40 13.88 -25.80
C THR A 74 3.53 13.95 -26.82
N THR A 75 3.31 14.68 -27.91
CA THR A 75 4.36 14.95 -28.90
C THR A 75 5.15 16.18 -28.47
N LEU A 76 6.45 16.01 -28.20
CA LEU A 76 7.36 17.09 -27.82
C LEU A 76 7.95 17.76 -29.07
N ILE A 77 8.28 16.96 -30.08
CA ILE A 77 8.68 17.40 -31.43
C ILE A 77 7.87 16.60 -32.44
N ALA A 78 7.06 17.31 -33.22
CA ALA A 78 6.22 16.70 -34.25
C ALA A 78 7.08 16.20 -35.42
N PRO A 79 6.75 15.03 -36.01
CA PRO A 79 7.43 14.55 -37.20
C PRO A 79 7.18 15.48 -38.40
N ARG A 80 8.16 15.57 -39.30
CA ARG A 80 7.97 16.21 -40.62
C ARG A 80 7.35 15.24 -41.61
N LYS A 81 6.64 15.77 -42.61
CA LYS A 81 6.09 14.98 -43.73
C LYS A 81 7.19 14.33 -44.57
N GLU A 82 8.32 15.03 -44.72
CA GLU A 82 9.50 14.54 -45.43
C GLU A 82 10.77 14.93 -44.67
N GLY A 83 11.68 13.97 -44.51
CA GLY A 83 13.00 14.16 -43.88
C GLY A 83 12.98 14.22 -42.35
N ALA A 84 14.18 14.12 -41.76
CA ALA A 84 14.39 14.27 -40.32
C ALA A 84 14.45 15.75 -39.92
N ILE A 85 14.13 16.04 -38.65
CA ILE A 85 14.33 17.34 -38.03
C ILE A 85 15.69 17.31 -37.34
N GLU A 86 16.51 18.32 -37.58
CA GLU A 86 17.78 18.47 -36.87
C GLU A 86 17.57 19.28 -35.59
N ILE A 87 17.86 18.66 -34.45
CA ILE A 87 17.90 19.38 -33.16
C ILE A 87 19.35 19.87 -32.99
N PRO A 88 19.58 21.18 -32.79
CA PRO A 88 20.94 21.70 -32.64
C PRO A 88 21.60 21.20 -31.35
N ALA A 89 22.93 21.25 -31.30
CA ALA A 89 23.67 20.98 -30.08
C ALA A 89 23.24 21.93 -28.94
N GLY A 90 23.25 21.44 -27.70
CA GLY A 90 22.89 22.21 -26.52
C GLY A 90 21.86 21.51 -25.62
N ILE A 91 21.23 22.31 -24.75
CA ILE A 91 20.24 21.85 -23.76
C ILE A 91 18.85 22.29 -24.22
N HIS A 92 17.96 21.32 -24.38
CA HIS A 92 16.58 21.51 -24.81
C HIS A 92 15.64 21.08 -23.69
N ARG A 93 14.64 21.91 -23.38
CA ARG A 93 13.69 21.64 -22.30
C ARG A 93 12.26 21.62 -22.83
N TYR A 94 11.58 20.50 -22.64
CA TYR A 94 10.21 20.29 -23.07
C TYR A 94 9.32 20.07 -21.85
N LYS A 95 8.36 20.96 -21.60
CA LYS A 95 7.40 20.79 -20.50
C LYS A 95 6.32 19.79 -20.88
N PHE A 96 5.82 19.04 -19.91
CA PHE A 96 4.67 18.16 -20.07
C PHE A 96 3.71 18.28 -18.89
N SER A 97 2.45 17.95 -19.14
CA SER A 97 1.41 17.88 -18.12
C SER A 97 0.41 16.78 -18.49
N CYS A 98 -0.07 16.04 -17.49
CA CYS A 98 -0.99 14.92 -17.66
C CYS A 98 -1.93 14.83 -16.45
N ALA A 99 -3.23 15.04 -16.68
CA ALA A 99 -4.24 14.76 -15.66
C ALA A 99 -4.36 13.23 -15.47
N LEU A 100 -4.11 12.76 -14.25
CA LEU A 100 -4.25 11.36 -13.88
C LEU A 100 -5.73 11.03 -13.64
N PRO A 101 -6.25 9.87 -14.11
CA PRO A 101 -7.57 9.40 -13.72
C PRO A 101 -7.72 9.27 -12.20
N SER A 102 -8.93 9.51 -11.68
CA SER A 102 -9.22 9.48 -10.25
C SER A 102 -9.41 8.07 -9.67
N ASP A 103 -9.61 7.09 -10.53
CA ASP A 103 -9.85 5.69 -10.20
C ASP A 103 -8.59 4.82 -10.18
N LEU A 104 -7.44 5.37 -10.62
CA LEU A 104 -6.15 4.69 -10.65
C LEU A 104 -5.83 3.99 -9.33
N PRO A 105 -5.48 2.68 -9.35
CA PRO A 105 -5.08 1.98 -8.14
C PRO A 105 -3.70 2.45 -7.64
N THR A 106 -3.47 2.28 -6.35
CA THR A 106 -2.19 2.60 -5.72
C THR A 106 -1.06 1.76 -6.33
N SER A 107 0.09 2.39 -6.57
CA SER A 107 1.29 1.67 -7.01
C SER A 107 1.69 0.59 -6.02
N PHE A 108 2.19 -0.51 -6.56
CA PHE A 108 2.55 -1.69 -5.78
C PHE A 108 3.63 -2.49 -6.50
N GLU A 109 4.52 -3.13 -5.73
CA GLU A 109 5.53 -4.07 -6.24
C GLU A 109 5.50 -5.32 -5.34
N GLY A 110 5.10 -6.45 -5.92
CA GLY A 110 4.89 -7.72 -5.23
C GLY A 110 5.74 -8.86 -5.80
N LYS A 111 5.45 -10.10 -5.38
CA LYS A 111 6.21 -11.28 -5.83
C LYS A 111 5.92 -11.65 -7.29
N TYR A 112 4.63 -11.67 -7.62
CA TYR A 112 4.10 -12.16 -8.89
C TYR A 112 3.36 -11.08 -9.66
N GLY A 113 3.43 -9.83 -9.21
CA GLY A 113 2.76 -8.75 -9.88
C GLY A 113 3.10 -7.39 -9.31
N LYS A 114 2.73 -6.37 -10.07
CA LYS A 114 3.06 -4.97 -9.82
C LYS A 114 1.98 -4.07 -10.41
N ILE A 115 1.85 -2.89 -9.83
CA ILE A 115 1.09 -1.75 -10.36
C ILE A 115 2.10 -0.61 -10.49
N ARG A 116 2.53 -0.32 -11.72
CA ARG A 116 3.64 0.60 -11.98
C ARG A 116 3.23 1.70 -12.95
N TYR A 117 3.60 2.93 -12.60
CA TYR A 117 3.40 4.10 -13.45
C TYR A 117 4.75 4.68 -13.86
N THR A 118 4.86 5.07 -15.13
CA THR A 118 6.09 5.61 -15.70
C THR A 118 5.82 6.77 -16.63
N VAL A 119 6.78 7.69 -16.71
CA VAL A 119 6.92 8.63 -17.81
C VAL A 119 8.09 8.17 -18.67
N CYS A 120 7.85 7.97 -19.96
CA CYS A 120 8.86 7.54 -20.94
C CYS A 120 8.99 8.60 -22.03
N ALA A 121 10.17 9.18 -22.21
CA ALA A 121 10.50 10.04 -23.34
C ALA A 121 11.32 9.26 -24.37
N THR A 122 10.85 9.22 -25.61
CA THR A 122 11.46 8.45 -26.71
C THR A 122 11.87 9.37 -27.84
N LEU A 123 13.18 9.48 -28.06
CA LEU A 123 13.80 10.16 -29.19
C LEU A 123 13.92 9.19 -30.36
N ASP A 124 13.11 9.39 -31.40
CA ASP A 124 13.13 8.58 -32.61
C ASP A 124 14.22 9.07 -33.56
N ARG A 125 15.19 8.21 -33.86
CA ARG A 125 16.38 8.58 -34.65
C ARG A 125 16.38 7.83 -35.98
N PRO A 126 16.59 8.54 -37.10
CA PRO A 126 16.67 7.90 -38.40
C PRO A 126 17.86 6.95 -38.46
N TRP A 127 17.62 5.71 -38.91
CA TRP A 127 18.64 4.68 -39.12
C TRP A 127 19.43 4.27 -37.86
N LYS A 128 18.94 4.62 -36.67
CA LYS A 128 19.53 4.25 -35.37
C LYS A 128 18.43 3.74 -34.44
N PHE A 129 18.82 3.01 -33.39
CA PHE A 129 17.88 2.66 -32.33
C PHE A 129 17.32 3.92 -31.66
N ASN A 130 16.05 3.86 -31.30
CA ASN A 130 15.42 4.89 -30.48
C ASN A 130 16.17 5.02 -29.15
N GLN A 131 16.18 6.24 -28.63
CA GLN A 131 16.72 6.51 -27.30
C GLN A 131 15.59 6.80 -26.34
N THR A 132 15.57 6.05 -25.25
CA THR A 132 14.50 6.11 -24.27
C THR A 132 15.05 6.63 -22.94
N CYS A 133 14.29 7.48 -22.27
CA CYS A 133 14.50 7.87 -20.89
C CYS A 133 13.20 7.58 -20.14
N LYS A 134 13.26 6.79 -19.07
CA LYS A 134 12.09 6.38 -18.30
C LYS A 134 12.31 6.66 -16.83
N VAL A 135 11.29 7.23 -16.20
CA VAL A 135 11.20 7.41 -14.75
C VAL A 135 9.89 6.80 -14.27
N ALA A 136 9.91 6.11 -13.12
CA ALA A 136 8.69 5.72 -12.43
C ALA A 136 8.29 6.74 -11.38
N PHE A 137 6.99 6.78 -11.09
CA PHE A 137 6.41 7.60 -10.04
C PHE A 137 5.36 6.78 -9.29
N THR A 138 5.12 7.13 -8.03
CA THR A 138 4.10 6.49 -7.18
C THR A 138 2.77 7.21 -7.33
N VAL A 139 1.73 6.43 -7.61
CA VAL A 139 0.33 6.88 -7.51
C VAL A 139 -0.28 6.33 -6.23
N LEU A 140 -0.98 7.17 -5.48
CA LEU A 140 -1.74 6.79 -4.29
C LEU A 140 -3.23 7.02 -4.55
N LYS A 141 -4.02 5.94 -4.49
CA LYS A 141 -5.47 6.05 -4.45
C LYS A 141 -5.87 6.46 -3.03
N PRO A 142 -6.50 7.62 -2.82
CA PRO A 142 -6.94 8.03 -1.48
C PRO A 142 -7.95 7.02 -0.93
N LEU A 143 -7.68 6.49 0.26
CA LEU A 143 -8.60 5.65 1.02
C LEU A 143 -8.84 6.32 2.37
N ASP A 144 -9.94 7.05 2.45
CA ASP A 144 -10.35 7.76 3.66
C ASP A 144 -11.19 6.84 4.56
N LEU A 145 -10.59 6.46 5.71
CA LEU A 145 -11.20 5.54 6.66
C LEU A 145 -12.49 6.11 7.27
N ASN A 146 -12.67 7.43 7.28
CA ASN A 146 -13.87 8.08 7.82
C ASN A 146 -15.11 7.87 6.95
N ARG A 147 -14.93 7.41 5.71
CA ARG A 147 -16.04 7.10 4.81
C ARG A 147 -16.75 5.79 5.16
N ASP A 148 -16.12 4.94 5.96
CA ASP A 148 -16.72 3.74 6.52
C ASP A 148 -16.66 3.76 8.06
N PRO A 149 -17.72 4.24 8.73
CA PRO A 149 -17.76 4.32 10.19
C PRO A 149 -17.57 2.98 10.90
N VAL A 150 -17.82 1.84 10.22
CA VAL A 150 -17.63 0.50 10.80
C VAL A 150 -16.15 0.23 11.10
N LEU A 151 -15.24 0.87 10.37
CA LEU A 151 -13.80 0.74 10.58
C LEU A 151 -13.33 1.38 11.89
N GLY A 152 -14.05 2.37 12.41
CA GLY A 152 -13.76 3.01 13.69
C GLY A 152 -14.42 2.34 14.91
N GLN A 153 -15.22 1.29 14.70
CA GLN A 153 -15.89 0.58 15.79
C GLN A 153 -14.97 -0.48 16.41
N PRO A 154 -15.03 -0.66 17.75
CA PRO A 154 -14.32 -1.75 18.40
C PRO A 154 -14.72 -3.11 17.84
N LYS A 155 -13.74 -3.98 17.60
CA LYS A 155 -13.97 -5.37 17.22
C LYS A 155 -13.61 -6.25 18.41
N ARG A 156 -14.51 -7.19 18.73
CA ARG A 156 -14.34 -8.20 19.78
C ARG A 156 -14.63 -9.56 19.17
N LEU A 157 -13.70 -10.50 19.35
CA LEU A 157 -13.85 -11.89 18.95
C LEU A 157 -13.72 -12.78 20.18
N GLU A 158 -14.67 -13.68 20.35
CA GLU A 158 -14.69 -14.67 21.44
C GLU A 158 -14.70 -16.07 20.86
N VAL A 159 -13.73 -16.90 21.26
CA VAL A 159 -13.58 -18.28 20.81
C VAL A 159 -13.45 -19.19 22.01
N VAL A 160 -14.08 -20.37 21.93
CA VAL A 160 -13.97 -21.41 22.95
C VAL A 160 -13.29 -22.62 22.33
N GLU A 161 -12.06 -22.89 22.79
CA GLU A 161 -11.27 -24.01 22.32
C GLU A 161 -11.30 -25.18 23.30
N ARG A 162 -11.25 -26.40 22.77
CA ARG A 162 -11.18 -27.63 23.56
C ARG A 162 -10.12 -28.55 22.97
N PHE A 163 -9.23 -29.02 23.82
CA PHE A 163 -8.16 -29.92 23.42
C PHE A 163 -8.61 -31.37 23.62
N CYS A 164 -8.46 -32.23 22.61
CA CYS A 164 -8.91 -33.62 22.65
C CYS A 164 -7.72 -34.59 22.64
N CYS A 165 -7.80 -35.68 23.41
CA CYS A 165 -7.09 -36.94 23.16
C CYS A 165 -8.11 -38.08 23.36
N TRP A 166 -8.11 -39.12 22.53
CA TRP A 166 -9.12 -40.19 22.66
C TRP A 166 -8.87 -40.99 23.96
N PRO A 167 -9.82 -41.10 24.93
CA PRO A 167 -11.26 -40.76 24.91
C PRO A 167 -11.69 -39.55 25.77
N CYS A 168 -10.79 -38.63 26.15
CA CYS A 168 -11.06 -37.50 27.05
C CYS A 168 -11.08 -36.14 26.32
N ARG A 169 -12.12 -35.34 26.56
CA ARG A 169 -12.16 -33.92 26.16
C ARG A 169 -11.67 -33.05 27.31
N SER A 170 -10.75 -32.13 27.06
CA SER A 170 -10.36 -31.15 28.07
C SER A 170 -11.52 -30.21 28.40
N ARG A 171 -11.44 -29.59 29.57
CA ARG A 171 -12.19 -28.36 29.86
C ARG A 171 -11.79 -27.24 28.88
N PRO A 172 -12.64 -26.21 28.69
CA PRO A 172 -12.44 -25.22 27.64
C PRO A 172 -11.34 -24.20 27.99
N LEU A 173 -10.68 -23.71 26.95
CA LEU A 173 -9.96 -22.44 26.95
C LEU A 173 -10.87 -21.41 26.29
N GLN A 174 -11.21 -20.33 26.99
CA GLN A 174 -11.92 -19.19 26.43
C GLN A 174 -10.91 -18.12 26.04
N ILE A 175 -10.99 -17.66 24.80
CA ILE A 175 -10.09 -16.66 24.20
C ILE A 175 -10.94 -15.47 23.80
N THR A 176 -10.58 -14.27 24.28
CA THR A 176 -11.20 -13.02 23.87
C THR A 176 -10.13 -12.10 23.29
N VAL A 177 -10.34 -11.61 22.08
CA VAL A 177 -9.47 -10.63 21.40
C VAL A 177 -10.27 -9.37 21.13
N GLU A 178 -9.72 -8.22 21.50
CA GLU A 178 -10.35 -6.91 21.31
C GLU A 178 -9.36 -5.92 20.68
N ILE A 179 -9.83 -5.18 19.66
CA ILE A 179 -9.15 -4.03 19.05
C ILE A 179 -10.11 -2.84 19.00
N PRO A 180 -9.63 -1.60 19.15
CA PRO A 180 -10.50 -0.41 19.22
C PRO A 180 -11.10 -0.01 17.87
N ALA A 181 -10.46 -0.43 16.77
CA ALA A 181 -10.85 -0.14 15.39
C ALA A 181 -10.32 -1.25 14.47
N SER A 182 -10.87 -1.35 13.25
CA SER A 182 -10.34 -2.20 12.18
C SER A 182 -9.76 -1.41 11.01
N GLY A 183 -9.84 -0.07 11.02
CA GLY A 183 -9.16 0.82 10.08
C GLY A 183 -7.95 1.49 10.71
N TYR A 184 -6.80 1.44 10.03
CA TYR A 184 -5.57 2.10 10.49
C TYR A 184 -4.76 2.67 9.31
N VAL A 185 -3.81 3.55 9.60
CA VAL A 185 -2.85 4.06 8.60
C VAL A 185 -1.40 3.71 8.99
N PRO A 186 -0.45 3.65 8.03
CA PRO A 186 0.95 3.41 8.36
C PRO A 186 1.50 4.41 9.39
N GLY A 187 2.34 3.93 10.30
CA GLY A 187 2.88 4.70 11.44
C GLY A 187 2.04 4.63 12.72
N GLN A 188 0.77 4.17 12.64
CA GLN A 188 -0.02 3.85 13.82
C GLN A 188 0.39 2.51 14.45
N LYS A 189 -0.07 2.29 15.68
CA LYS A 189 -0.01 1.02 16.40
C LYS A 189 -1.41 0.45 16.55
N ILE A 190 -1.56 -0.86 16.36
CA ILE A 190 -2.78 -1.61 16.69
C ILE A 190 -2.65 -2.11 18.14
N PRO A 191 -3.43 -1.60 19.11
CA PRO A 191 -3.45 -2.16 20.45
C PRO A 191 -4.36 -3.39 20.49
N VAL A 192 -3.76 -4.57 20.57
CA VAL A 192 -4.45 -5.86 20.60
C VAL A 192 -4.58 -6.33 22.03
N THR A 193 -5.80 -6.27 22.57
CA THR A 193 -6.11 -6.81 23.89
C THR A 193 -6.43 -8.29 23.76
N VAL A 194 -5.72 -9.14 24.49
CA VAL A 194 -5.96 -10.59 24.53
C VAL A 194 -6.26 -11.00 25.96
N THR A 195 -7.39 -11.67 26.17
CA THR A 195 -7.81 -12.24 27.45
C THR A 195 -7.98 -13.76 27.29
N LEU A 196 -7.33 -14.52 28.16
CA LEU A 196 -7.34 -15.98 28.18
C LEU A 196 -7.92 -16.43 29.52
N ASN A 197 -8.95 -17.27 29.47
CA ASN A 197 -9.51 -17.95 30.64
C ASN A 197 -9.45 -19.46 30.40
N ASN A 198 -8.43 -20.10 30.97
CA ASN A 198 -8.11 -21.48 30.74
C ASN A 198 -8.64 -22.34 31.89
N ALA A 199 -9.77 -23.00 31.65
CA ALA A 199 -10.23 -24.05 32.55
C ALA A 199 -9.61 -25.42 32.20
N SER A 200 -8.84 -25.51 31.11
CA SER A 200 -8.19 -26.73 30.64
C SER A 200 -6.95 -27.07 31.47
N SER A 201 -6.39 -28.27 31.26
CA SER A 201 -5.10 -28.69 31.83
C SER A 201 -3.92 -28.42 30.89
N VAL A 202 -4.14 -27.74 29.77
CA VAL A 202 -3.11 -27.45 28.76
C VAL A 202 -2.37 -26.17 29.14
N THR A 203 -1.04 -26.26 29.16
CA THR A 203 -0.16 -25.12 29.46
C THR A 203 -0.12 -24.15 28.27
N LEU A 204 -0.28 -22.85 28.54
CA LEU A 204 -0.19 -21.79 27.55
C LEU A 204 1.23 -21.21 27.59
N ARG A 205 1.91 -21.17 26.46
CA ARG A 205 3.31 -20.70 26.38
C ARG A 205 3.41 -19.22 26.06
N GLY A 206 2.49 -18.72 25.26
CA GLY A 206 2.58 -17.35 24.76
C GLY A 206 1.46 -16.98 23.81
N VAL A 207 1.47 -15.72 23.43
CA VAL A 207 0.61 -15.16 22.41
C VAL A 207 1.49 -14.49 21.36
N LYS A 208 1.20 -14.75 20.09
CA LYS A 208 1.80 -14.07 18.95
C LYS A 208 0.70 -13.34 18.17
N CYS A 209 0.94 -12.07 17.89
CA CYS A 209 0.15 -11.27 16.96
C CYS A 209 0.98 -10.94 15.73
N SER A 210 0.39 -11.00 14.54
CA SER A 210 1.00 -10.54 13.30
C SER A 210 0.02 -9.74 12.45
N LEU A 211 0.54 -8.76 11.72
CA LEU A 211 -0.17 -8.12 10.62
C LEU A 211 0.34 -8.77 9.35
N ASP A 212 -0.54 -9.49 8.67
CA ASP A 212 -0.22 -10.21 7.45
C ASP A 212 -0.94 -9.54 6.28
N ARG A 213 -0.22 -9.34 5.16
CA ARG A 213 -0.79 -8.92 3.89
C ARG A 213 -0.96 -10.12 3.00
N THR A 214 -2.14 -10.26 2.44
CA THR A 214 -2.48 -11.29 1.45
C THR A 214 -2.70 -10.62 0.09
N GLU A 215 -1.92 -11.06 -0.88
CA GLU A 215 -1.92 -10.61 -2.27
C GLU A 215 -2.55 -11.69 -3.14
N TYR A 216 -3.61 -11.35 -3.87
CA TYR A 216 -4.26 -12.23 -4.83
C TYR A 216 -3.89 -11.76 -6.24
N TYR A 217 -3.25 -12.64 -7.01
CA TYR A 217 -2.83 -12.41 -8.39
C TYR A 217 -3.68 -13.25 -9.33
N ILE A 218 -4.34 -12.62 -10.30
CA ILE A 218 -5.27 -13.28 -11.21
C ILE A 218 -4.69 -13.22 -12.63
N SER A 219 -4.37 -14.38 -13.20
CA SER A 219 -3.92 -14.47 -14.59
C SER A 219 -5.09 -14.40 -15.56
N GLU A 220 -4.79 -14.09 -16.81
CA GLU A 220 -5.70 -14.17 -17.95
C GLU A 220 -5.23 -15.22 -18.96
N THR A 221 -3.90 -15.40 -19.08
CA THR A 221 -3.25 -16.38 -19.96
C THR A 221 -2.52 -17.43 -19.13
N PRO A 222 -2.53 -18.72 -19.52
CA PRO A 222 -3.33 -19.32 -20.60
C PRO A 222 -4.84 -19.42 -20.27
N TYR A 223 -5.20 -19.30 -19.00
CA TYR A 223 -6.56 -19.23 -18.50
C TYR A 223 -6.57 -18.50 -17.15
N GLN A 224 -7.77 -18.20 -16.65
CA GLN A 224 -7.92 -17.54 -15.36
C GLN A 224 -7.51 -18.47 -14.22
N LYS A 225 -6.49 -18.07 -13.47
CA LYS A 225 -6.01 -18.75 -12.27
C LYS A 225 -5.68 -17.72 -11.22
N CYS A 226 -5.99 -18.02 -9.97
CA CYS A 226 -5.65 -17.17 -8.83
C CYS A 226 -4.46 -17.76 -8.08
N ASN A 227 -3.40 -16.98 -7.91
CA ASN A 227 -2.27 -17.29 -7.04
C ASN A 227 -2.30 -16.36 -5.82
N THR A 228 -2.03 -16.90 -4.64
CA THR A 228 -2.11 -16.15 -3.38
C THR A 228 -0.76 -16.14 -2.69
N VAL A 229 -0.30 -14.96 -2.29
CA VAL A 229 0.91 -14.78 -1.50
C VAL A 229 0.56 -14.06 -0.21
N SER A 230 0.87 -14.68 0.93
CA SER A 230 0.75 -14.03 2.23
C SER A 230 2.12 -13.68 2.79
N ARG A 231 2.27 -12.50 3.38
CA ARG A 231 3.51 -12.01 4.00
C ARG A 231 3.23 -11.34 5.34
N THR A 232 4.00 -11.71 6.36
CA THR A 232 4.01 -11.00 7.64
C THR A 232 4.78 -9.70 7.54
N LEU A 233 4.12 -8.59 7.87
CA LEU A 233 4.66 -7.24 7.78
C LEU A 233 5.11 -6.71 9.14
N ALA A 234 4.42 -7.12 10.19
CA ALA A 234 4.75 -6.79 11.58
C ALA A 234 4.36 -7.95 12.48
N HIS A 235 5.07 -8.09 13.60
CA HIS A 235 4.73 -9.08 14.62
C HIS A 235 5.06 -8.56 16.02
N ALA A 236 4.29 -9.04 17.00
CA ALA A 236 4.53 -8.84 18.41
C ALA A 236 4.23 -10.16 19.14
N SER A 237 4.98 -10.47 20.19
CA SER A 237 4.73 -11.67 20.98
C SER A 237 5.03 -11.45 22.47
N THR A 238 4.44 -12.29 23.30
CA THR A 238 4.67 -12.29 24.74
C THR A 238 4.45 -13.68 25.33
N THR A 239 5.03 -13.94 26.49
CA THR A 239 4.83 -15.20 27.22
C THR A 239 3.62 -15.10 28.15
N VAL A 240 2.96 -16.22 28.37
CA VAL A 240 1.89 -16.31 29.37
C VAL A 240 2.50 -16.69 30.72
N THR A 241 2.14 -15.96 31.78
CA THR A 241 2.71 -16.14 33.13
C THR A 241 1.76 -16.82 34.12
N ASN A 242 0.46 -16.79 33.83
CA ASN A 242 -0.57 -17.49 34.59
C ASN A 242 -1.48 -18.20 33.59
N ASP A 243 -1.56 -19.53 33.67
CA ASP A 243 -2.34 -20.28 32.71
C ASP A 243 -3.84 -20.09 32.90
N VAL A 244 -4.35 -19.85 34.11
CA VAL A 244 -5.81 -19.86 34.40
C VAL A 244 -6.51 -18.59 33.91
N TYR A 245 -6.01 -17.42 34.29
CA TYR A 245 -6.52 -16.14 33.82
C TYR A 245 -5.34 -15.24 33.46
N TRP A 246 -5.34 -14.76 32.23
CA TRP A 246 -4.28 -13.89 31.73
C TRP A 246 -4.84 -12.84 30.77
N ARG A 247 -4.36 -11.61 30.90
CA ARG A 247 -4.76 -10.50 30.06
C ARG A 247 -3.55 -9.64 29.73
N THR A 248 -3.39 -9.26 28.46
CA THR A 248 -2.34 -8.35 28.01
C THR A 248 -2.85 -7.41 26.93
N VAL A 249 -2.06 -6.37 26.65
CA VAL A 249 -2.21 -5.53 25.46
C VAL A 249 -0.89 -5.55 24.68
N LEU A 250 -0.92 -6.13 23.49
CA LEU A 250 0.21 -6.12 22.55
C LEU A 250 0.09 -4.90 21.64
N GLN A 251 1.18 -4.17 21.43
CA GLN A 251 1.24 -3.03 20.53
C GLN A 251 1.90 -3.46 19.23
N LEU A 252 1.15 -3.46 18.13
CA LEU A 252 1.65 -3.89 16.82
C LEU A 252 1.84 -2.68 15.90
N ASP A 253 3.09 -2.36 15.57
CA ASP A 253 3.43 -1.24 14.68
C ASP A 253 3.04 -1.52 13.22
N ILE A 254 2.43 -0.55 12.56
CA ILE A 254 2.11 -0.63 11.13
C ILE A 254 3.24 0.04 10.34
N PRO A 255 4.03 -0.71 9.56
CA PRO A 255 5.14 -0.15 8.78
C PRO A 255 4.62 0.56 7.51
N SER A 256 5.52 1.18 6.75
CA SER A 256 5.18 1.79 5.44
C SER A 256 4.70 0.73 4.45
N VAL A 257 3.39 0.65 4.22
CA VAL A 257 2.75 -0.37 3.37
C VAL A 257 1.71 0.28 2.47
N ALA A 258 1.39 -0.38 1.35
CA ALA A 258 0.34 0.08 0.46
C ALA A 258 -1.01 0.09 1.21
N PRO A 259 -1.90 1.06 0.94
CA PRO A 259 -3.28 0.96 1.42
C PRO A 259 -3.96 -0.30 0.87
N THR A 260 -4.97 -0.79 1.58
CA THR A 260 -5.90 -1.81 1.08
C THR A 260 -6.47 -1.35 -0.25
N GLY A 261 -6.53 -2.24 -1.24
CA GLY A 261 -6.99 -1.87 -2.56
C GLY A 261 -6.93 -3.01 -3.57
N GLU A 262 -7.54 -2.75 -4.72
CA GLU A 262 -7.70 -3.73 -5.78
C GLU A 262 -7.67 -3.10 -7.17
N CYS A 263 -7.34 -3.91 -8.15
CA CYS A 263 -7.55 -3.72 -9.58
C CYS A 263 -8.03 -5.06 -10.19
N SER A 264 -8.22 -5.15 -11.51
CA SER A 264 -8.87 -6.33 -12.12
C SER A 264 -8.10 -7.63 -11.93
N ILE A 265 -6.78 -7.55 -11.80
CA ILE A 265 -5.87 -8.70 -11.73
C ILE A 265 -5.06 -8.80 -10.43
N LEU A 266 -5.21 -7.83 -9.52
CA LEU A 266 -4.44 -7.79 -8.27
C LEU A 266 -5.29 -7.23 -7.13
N ASN A 267 -5.39 -7.97 -6.02
CA ASN A 267 -6.07 -7.52 -4.81
C ASN A 267 -5.14 -7.64 -3.59
N MET A 268 -5.13 -6.63 -2.73
CA MET A 268 -4.33 -6.56 -1.50
C MET A 268 -5.21 -6.39 -0.27
N ASN A 269 -5.21 -7.40 0.59
CA ASN A 269 -5.93 -7.44 1.85
C ASN A 269 -4.97 -7.56 3.03
N TYR A 270 -5.43 -7.13 4.21
CA TYR A 270 -4.66 -7.20 5.45
C TYR A 270 -5.46 -7.89 6.54
N GLU A 271 -4.78 -8.71 7.33
CA GLU A 271 -5.38 -9.47 8.42
C GLU A 271 -4.49 -9.36 9.65
N LEU A 272 -5.14 -9.11 10.79
CA LEU A 272 -4.52 -9.30 12.10
C LEU A 272 -4.70 -10.77 12.50
N ASN A 273 -3.60 -11.49 12.61
CA ASN A 273 -3.55 -12.87 13.05
C ASN A 273 -3.11 -12.97 14.51
N ILE A 274 -3.84 -13.72 15.32
CA ILE A 274 -3.54 -14.00 16.72
C ILE A 274 -3.40 -15.50 16.90
N ILE A 275 -2.25 -15.94 17.40
CA ILE A 275 -1.93 -17.35 17.65
C ILE A 275 -1.66 -17.51 19.14
N ILE A 276 -2.39 -18.43 19.78
CA ILE A 276 -2.15 -18.81 21.18
C ILE A 276 -1.24 -20.04 21.17
N ASN A 277 0.01 -19.88 21.58
CA ASN A 277 0.96 -20.97 21.61
C ASN A 277 0.68 -21.89 22.80
N VAL A 278 0.40 -23.15 22.52
CA VAL A 278 0.16 -24.18 23.54
C VAL A 278 1.32 -25.18 23.56
N GLU A 279 1.27 -26.16 24.47
CA GLU A 279 2.27 -27.22 24.51
C GLU A 279 2.35 -28.04 23.21
N SER A 280 3.56 -28.44 22.82
CA SER A 280 3.98 -28.83 21.47
C SER A 280 3.30 -30.04 20.81
N CYS A 281 2.36 -30.71 21.49
CA CYS A 281 1.58 -31.82 20.93
C CYS A 281 0.14 -31.42 20.57
N ARG A 282 -0.20 -30.14 20.67
CA ARG A 282 -1.54 -29.59 20.42
C ARG A 282 -1.49 -28.63 19.22
N ILE A 283 -2.65 -28.44 18.58
CA ILE A 283 -2.82 -27.43 17.54
C ILE A 283 -3.03 -26.07 18.23
N ASP A 284 -2.22 -25.09 17.87
CA ASP A 284 -2.36 -23.71 18.36
C ASP A 284 -3.69 -23.10 17.86
N PRO A 285 -4.54 -22.57 18.76
CA PRO A 285 -5.67 -21.75 18.38
C PRO A 285 -5.25 -20.53 17.55
N LYS A 286 -6.01 -20.25 16.48
CA LYS A 286 -5.77 -19.13 15.56
C LYS A 286 -7.03 -18.30 15.40
N LEU A 287 -6.88 -17.00 15.51
CA LEU A 287 -7.95 -16.03 15.36
C LEU A 287 -7.51 -14.99 14.32
N GLN A 288 -8.45 -14.52 13.49
CA GLN A 288 -8.18 -13.58 12.42
C GLN A 288 -9.18 -12.44 12.45
N ILE A 289 -8.70 -11.20 12.32
CA ILE A 289 -9.55 -10.01 12.20
C ILE A 289 -9.11 -9.25 10.93
N PRO A 290 -10.01 -9.00 9.97
CA PRO A 290 -9.70 -8.19 8.80
C PRO A 290 -9.33 -6.75 9.21
N ILE A 291 -8.27 -6.22 8.60
CA ILE A 291 -7.79 -4.86 8.81
C ILE A 291 -7.81 -4.10 7.49
N THR A 292 -8.29 -2.86 7.53
CA THR A 292 -8.22 -1.94 6.40
C THR A 292 -7.10 -0.95 6.63
N ILE A 293 -6.12 -0.92 5.73
CA ILE A 293 -5.05 0.08 5.74
C ILE A 293 -5.45 1.24 4.84
N GLY A 294 -5.69 2.42 5.42
CA GLY A 294 -6.08 3.63 4.70
C GLY A 294 -4.93 4.58 4.40
N THR A 295 -5.28 5.70 3.76
CA THR A 295 -4.37 6.84 3.57
C THR A 295 -4.77 8.06 4.39
N VAL A 296 -6.01 8.14 4.87
CA VAL A 296 -6.48 9.18 5.80
C VAL A 296 -6.93 8.49 7.10
N PRO A 297 -6.38 8.89 8.26
CA PRO A 297 -6.69 8.28 9.54
C PRO A 297 -8.13 8.54 9.98
N LEU A 298 -8.67 7.64 10.81
CA LEU A 298 -9.96 7.86 11.49
C LEU A 298 -9.88 9.11 12.37
N ALA A 299 -10.92 9.94 12.31
CA ALA A 299 -11.11 11.08 13.20
C ALA A 299 -11.30 10.57 14.63
N THR A 300 -10.57 11.14 15.57
CA THR A 300 -10.75 10.84 16.99
C THR A 300 -11.92 11.67 17.52
N THR A 301 -13.08 11.06 17.70
CA THR A 301 -14.11 11.64 18.57
C THR A 301 -13.66 11.44 20.01
N THR A 302 -12.94 12.40 20.57
CA THR A 302 -12.77 12.53 22.02
C THR A 302 -14.14 12.87 22.62
N SER A 303 -14.91 11.86 23.01
CA SER A 303 -16.02 12.05 23.93
C SER A 303 -15.46 12.35 25.32
N SER A 304 -15.08 13.61 25.55
CA SER A 304 -14.86 14.13 26.89
C SER A 304 -16.22 14.29 27.60
N SER A 305 -16.85 13.19 27.98
CA SER A 305 -17.96 13.22 28.95
C SER A 305 -17.37 13.16 30.36
N SER A 306 -16.91 14.30 30.86
CA SER A 306 -16.81 14.51 32.30
C SER A 306 -18.24 14.48 32.88
N PRO A 307 -18.54 13.64 33.89
CA PRO A 307 -19.85 13.66 34.51
C PRO A 307 -19.96 14.94 35.35
N SER A 308 -20.53 15.98 34.75
CA SER A 308 -20.90 17.18 35.48
C SER A 308 -22.12 16.83 36.33
N ALA A 309 -21.90 16.58 37.62
CA ALA A 309 -22.96 16.63 38.60
C ALA A 309 -23.50 18.07 38.61
N ASN A 310 -24.78 18.27 38.30
CA ASN A 310 -25.54 19.40 38.83
C ASN A 310 -27.05 19.15 38.73
N TYR A 311 -27.67 19.08 39.90
CA TYR A 311 -29.11 19.19 40.10
C TYR A 311 -29.52 20.65 39.96
N GLY A 312 -30.47 20.92 39.04
CA GLY A 312 -31.53 21.93 39.15
C GLY A 312 -31.16 23.42 39.11
N SER A 313 -31.65 24.13 38.10
CA SER A 313 -32.69 25.17 38.22
C SER A 313 -33.01 25.80 36.86
N PHE A 314 -34.29 26.10 36.65
CA PHE A 314 -34.87 26.72 35.47
C PHE A 314 -34.56 28.22 35.43
N ASP A 315 -33.99 28.73 34.34
CA ASP A 315 -34.62 29.73 33.45
C ASP A 315 -33.65 30.19 32.34
N ASP A 316 -34.24 30.70 31.27
CA ASP A 316 -33.69 31.53 30.18
C ASP A 316 -33.29 30.86 28.84
N CYS A 317 -33.89 31.40 27.78
CA CYS A 317 -33.82 30.95 26.40
C CYS A 317 -32.56 31.47 25.69
N GLN A 318 -31.60 30.59 25.38
CA GLN A 318 -30.59 30.87 24.36
C GLN A 318 -30.87 30.08 23.07
N PRO A 319 -30.67 30.69 21.88
CA PRO A 319 -30.79 29.97 20.61
C PRO A 319 -29.69 28.90 20.50
N PRO A 320 -29.95 27.77 19.81
CA PRO A 320 -28.98 26.70 19.69
C PRO A 320 -27.76 27.20 18.92
N THR A 321 -26.66 27.44 19.63
CA THR A 321 -25.35 27.59 19.01
C THR A 321 -24.85 26.17 18.75
N ALA A 322 -24.64 25.82 17.48
CA ALA A 322 -24.08 24.53 17.11
C ALA A 322 -22.74 24.32 17.87
N PRO A 323 -22.48 23.13 18.43
CA PRO A 323 -21.21 22.89 19.09
C PRO A 323 -20.09 23.07 18.06
N LEU A 324 -19.13 23.95 18.38
CA LEU A 324 -17.88 24.07 17.64
C LEU A 324 -17.20 22.70 17.67
N LEU A 325 -17.00 22.11 16.49
CA LEU A 325 -16.20 20.92 16.32
C LEU A 325 -14.75 21.32 16.66
N GLU A 326 -14.31 21.07 17.89
CA GLU A 326 -12.89 21.13 18.22
C GLU A 326 -12.20 19.94 17.51
N SER A 327 -11.55 20.23 16.39
CA SER A 327 -10.69 19.28 15.68
C SER A 327 -9.44 19.02 16.53
N THR A 328 -9.42 17.93 17.28
CA THR A 328 -8.19 17.41 17.86
C THR A 328 -7.37 16.74 16.74
N ASP A 329 -6.61 17.57 16.01
CA ASP A 329 -5.68 17.16 14.95
C ASP A 329 -4.49 16.38 15.53
N TRP A 330 -4.70 15.07 15.72
CA TRP A 330 -3.65 14.12 16.11
C TRP A 330 -2.52 14.00 15.05
N PHE A 331 -2.78 14.52 13.84
CA PHE A 331 -1.86 14.63 12.71
C PHE A 331 -1.96 16.03 12.08
N ALA A 332 -1.60 17.07 12.84
CA ALA A 332 -1.61 18.45 12.34
C ALA A 332 -0.59 18.66 11.19
N ASP A 333 0.45 17.82 11.10
CA ASP A 333 1.43 17.84 10.02
C ASP A 333 1.05 16.84 8.90
N PRO A 334 1.30 17.18 7.62
CA PRO A 334 1.13 16.23 6.53
C PRO A 334 1.99 14.97 6.75
N PRO A 335 1.55 13.79 6.27
CA PRO A 335 2.33 12.57 6.44
C PRO A 335 3.69 12.69 5.75
N SER A 336 4.70 12.02 6.30
CA SER A 336 5.93 11.77 5.56
C SER A 336 5.72 10.61 4.58
N TYR A 337 6.61 10.47 3.60
CA TYR A 337 6.56 9.35 2.66
C TYR A 337 7.80 8.48 2.77
N HIS A 338 7.58 7.19 3.02
CA HIS A 338 8.64 6.21 3.22
C HIS A 338 8.51 5.08 2.20
N GLU A 339 9.64 4.53 1.77
CA GLU A 339 9.67 3.35 0.91
C GLU A 339 8.91 2.18 1.54
N ALA A 340 8.27 1.40 0.68
CA ALA A 340 7.55 0.19 1.07
C ALA A 340 8.43 -0.72 1.94
N VAL A 341 7.88 -1.20 3.06
CA VAL A 341 8.55 -2.22 3.88
C VAL A 341 8.82 -3.46 3.03
N HIS A 342 10.06 -3.96 3.11
CA HIS A 342 10.57 -5.05 2.27
C HIS A 342 10.54 -4.75 0.75
N GLY A 343 10.41 -3.48 0.36
CA GLY A 343 10.53 -3.04 -1.02
C GLY A 343 11.93 -3.32 -1.56
N VAL A 344 12.01 -3.97 -2.72
CA VAL A 344 13.26 -4.19 -3.43
C VAL A 344 13.35 -3.17 -4.56
N PRO A 345 14.43 -2.39 -4.67
CA PRO A 345 14.61 -1.45 -5.77
C PRO A 345 14.56 -2.15 -7.13
N VAL A 346 13.63 -1.73 -7.99
CA VAL A 346 13.49 -2.28 -9.36
C VAL A 346 14.05 -1.31 -10.38
N ASN A 347 14.75 -1.81 -11.40
CA ASN A 347 15.15 -0.99 -12.54
C ASN A 347 13.95 -0.81 -13.47
N VAL A 348 13.59 0.45 -13.76
CA VAL A 348 12.45 0.77 -14.62
C VAL A 348 12.79 0.78 -16.12
N ASN A 349 14.09 0.80 -16.43
CA ASN A 349 14.64 0.76 -17.78
C ASN A 349 14.96 -0.68 -18.19
N GLU A 350 14.02 -1.29 -18.89
CA GLU A 350 14.19 -2.62 -19.50
C GLU A 350 14.82 -2.54 -20.90
N ASP A 351 14.87 -1.34 -21.51
CA ASP A 351 15.49 -1.12 -22.82
C ASP A 351 17.04 -1.06 -22.67
N PRO A 352 17.80 -1.94 -23.34
CA PRO A 352 19.27 -1.90 -23.28
C PRO A 352 19.88 -0.63 -23.87
N HIS A 353 19.11 0.15 -24.64
CA HIS A 353 19.51 1.46 -25.18
C HIS A 353 18.96 2.63 -24.35
N ALA A 354 18.36 2.37 -23.19
CA ALA A 354 17.88 3.41 -22.29
C ALA A 354 19.04 4.30 -21.82
N ILE A 355 18.76 5.59 -21.72
CA ILE A 355 19.68 6.58 -21.18
C ILE A 355 19.33 6.77 -19.70
N GLY A 356 20.27 6.41 -18.83
CA GLY A 356 20.12 6.48 -17.38
C GLY A 356 19.65 5.16 -16.77
N SER A 357 19.96 4.97 -15.48
CA SER A 357 19.39 3.90 -14.67
C SER A 357 18.66 4.55 -13.51
N GLN A 358 17.38 4.24 -13.36
CA GLN A 358 16.60 4.70 -12.22
C GLN A 358 16.01 3.49 -11.52
N THR A 359 16.37 3.36 -10.26
CA THR A 359 15.75 2.40 -9.36
C THR A 359 14.48 3.02 -8.78
N TYR A 360 13.47 2.18 -8.56
CA TYR A 360 12.17 2.59 -8.04
C TYR A 360 11.75 1.68 -6.90
N VAL A 361 11.23 2.29 -5.83
CA VAL A 361 10.46 1.63 -4.78
C VAL A 361 9.27 2.53 -4.48
N PRO A 362 8.03 2.03 -4.48
CA PRO A 362 6.88 2.85 -4.14
C PRO A 362 6.99 3.39 -2.71
N ARG A 363 6.51 4.62 -2.51
CA ARG A 363 6.52 5.29 -1.21
C ARG A 363 5.11 5.55 -0.71
N TYR A 364 4.85 5.25 0.56
CA TYR A 364 3.52 5.35 1.17
C TYR A 364 3.51 6.38 2.31
N PRO A 365 2.35 7.02 2.58
CA PRO A 365 2.23 7.98 3.67
C PRO A 365 2.38 7.28 5.02
N VAL A 366 3.26 7.82 5.87
CA VAL A 366 3.50 7.36 7.23
C VAL A 366 3.21 8.50 8.18
N TYR A 367 2.37 8.21 9.17
CA TYR A 367 1.91 9.18 10.15
C TYR A 367 2.68 9.00 11.46
N PHE A 368 3.39 10.05 11.87
CA PHE A 368 4.05 10.08 13.17
C PHE A 368 3.20 10.86 14.17
N LYS A 369 3.21 10.43 15.43
CA LYS A 369 2.65 11.25 16.51
C LYS A 369 3.54 12.49 16.66
N SER A 370 2.94 13.68 16.65
CA SER A 370 3.60 14.89 17.14
C SER A 370 4.07 14.64 18.58
N LYS A 371 5.30 15.07 18.88
CA LYS A 371 5.92 14.87 20.19
C LYS A 371 5.31 15.76 21.25
#